data_AF-A0AAW6YHS3-F1
#
_entry.id   AF-A0AAW6YHS3-F1
#
_cell.length_a   1.000
_cell.length_b   1.000
_cell.length_c   1.000
_cell.angle_alpha   90.00
_cell.angle_beta   90.00
_cell.angle_gamma   90.00
#
_symmetry.space_group_name_H-M   'P 1'
#
loop_
_entity.id
_entity.type
_entity.pdbx_description
1 polymer ?
#
loop_
_entity_poly.entity_id
_entity_poly.type
_entity_poly.pdbx_seq_one_letter_code
_entity_poly.pdbx_strand_id
1 'polypeptide(L)'
;KAEYTQYGDVIAVGPNVEKPAGYVTVTFSAGEHGKLSGTTSYYVNPKKETDLSGQAPEVAAEIGYKFTKWDHALKGKFTSDTTIKAEYTQYGDVIAVGPNVEKPAGSVTVTFSAGEH
;
A
#
# COMPACT_ATOMS: atom_id res chain seq x y z
N LYS A 1 -11.95 -26.51 15.59
CA LYS A 1 -13.11 -25.62 15.35
C LYS A 1 -12.75 -24.75 14.16
N ALA A 2 -13.13 -25.14 12.95
CA ALA A 2 -12.98 -24.29 11.78
C ALA A 2 -13.99 -23.16 11.94
N GLU A 3 -13.51 -21.93 12.07
CA GLU A 3 -14.36 -20.77 12.26
C GLU A 3 -14.94 -20.43 10.89
N TYR A 4 -16.21 -20.79 10.68
CA TYR A 4 -17.01 -20.30 9.57
C TYR A 4 -17.25 -18.81 9.81
N THR A 5 -16.25 -17.99 9.50
CA THR A 5 -16.41 -16.55 9.40
C THR A 5 -17.32 -16.32 8.21
N GLN A 6 -18.61 -16.07 8.50
CA GLN A 6 -19.41 -15.04 7.83
C GLN A 6 -18.57 -14.32 6.77
N TYR A 7 -18.80 -14.65 5.49
CA TYR A 7 -18.10 -14.01 4.36
C TYR A 7 -18.20 -12.50 4.55
N GLY A 8 -17.11 -11.86 4.95
CA GLY A 8 -17.06 -10.42 5.13
C GLY A 8 -17.30 -9.74 3.80
N ASP A 9 -17.87 -8.52 3.82
CA ASP A 9 -18.02 -7.73 2.60
C ASP A 9 -16.66 -7.43 1.93
N VAL A 10 -15.57 -7.50 2.71
CA VAL A 10 -14.15 -7.49 2.28
C VAL A 10 -13.46 -8.76 2.75
N ILE A 11 -12.68 -9.40 1.86
CA ILE A 11 -11.87 -10.57 2.18
C ILE A 11 -10.48 -10.35 1.63
N ALA A 12 -9.46 -10.42 2.49
CA ALA A 12 -8.06 -10.36 2.06
C ALA A 12 -7.73 -11.56 1.15
N VAL A 13 -7.16 -11.30 -0.02
CA VAL A 13 -6.63 -12.36 -0.88
C VAL A 13 -5.39 -12.95 -0.21
N GLY A 14 -5.34 -14.27 -0.11
CA GLY A 14 -4.24 -14.99 0.50
C GLY A 14 -4.08 -16.39 -0.09
N PRO A 15 -2.99 -17.10 0.25
CA PRO A 15 -2.65 -18.40 -0.35
C PRO A 15 -3.69 -19.50 -0.11
N ASN A 16 -4.56 -19.34 0.89
CA ASN A 16 -5.64 -20.29 1.23
C ASN A 16 -7.02 -19.64 1.16
N VAL A 17 -7.17 -18.56 0.39
CA VAL A 17 -8.45 -17.84 0.25
C VAL A 17 -8.96 -18.05 -1.17
N GLU A 18 -10.04 -18.82 -1.30
CA GLU A 18 -10.71 -18.99 -2.58
C GLU A 18 -11.62 -17.79 -2.86
N LYS A 19 -11.65 -17.34 -4.13
CA LYS A 19 -12.52 -16.24 -4.54
C LYS A 19 -13.99 -16.67 -4.42
N PRO A 20 -14.81 -16.01 -3.59
CA PRO A 20 -16.24 -16.30 -3.53
C PRO A 20 -16.93 -16.03 -4.86
N ALA A 21 -17.91 -16.87 -5.20
CA ALA A 21 -18.67 -16.73 -6.42
C ALA A 21 -19.42 -15.38 -6.46
N GLY A 22 -19.16 -14.59 -7.50
CA GLY A 22 -19.78 -13.28 -7.69
C GLY A 22 -19.11 -12.13 -6.95
N TYR A 23 -17.96 -12.34 -6.29
CA TYR A 23 -17.14 -11.24 -5.77
C TYR A 23 -16.19 -10.71 -6.85
N VAL A 24 -15.86 -9.43 -6.74
CA VAL A 24 -14.89 -8.76 -7.59
C VAL A 24 -13.54 -8.64 -6.88
N THR A 25 -12.48 -8.51 -7.66
CA THR A 25 -11.13 -8.37 -7.12
C THR A 25 -10.71 -6.91 -7.16
N VAL A 26 -10.43 -6.33 -6.00
CA VAL A 26 -9.82 -5.01 -5.90
C VAL A 26 -8.34 -5.18 -5.58
N THR A 27 -7.49 -4.63 -6.43
CA THR A 27 -6.03 -4.71 -6.31
C THR A 27 -5.46 -3.33 -6.08
N PHE A 28 -4.73 -3.15 -5.00
CA PHE A 28 -3.93 -1.97 -4.71
C PHE A 28 -2.58 -2.08 -5.41
N SER A 29 -2.23 -1.03 -6.14
CA SER A 29 -0.94 -0.90 -6.81
C SER A 29 -0.14 0.24 -6.18
N ALA A 30 1.13 -0.04 -5.89
CA ALA A 30 2.05 0.94 -5.33
C ALA A 30 2.29 2.12 -6.27
N GLY A 31 1.95 2.00 -7.56
CA GLY A 31 2.36 2.96 -8.56
C GLY A 31 3.87 2.92 -8.80
N GLU A 32 4.42 4.03 -9.31
CA GLU A 32 5.80 4.11 -9.78
C GLU A 32 6.79 4.59 -8.71
N HIS A 33 6.32 5.41 -7.76
CA HIS A 33 7.16 6.11 -6.77
C HIS A 33 6.93 5.67 -5.32
N GLY A 34 6.52 4.41 -5.14
CA GLY A 34 6.35 3.84 -3.82
C GLY A 34 6.22 2.33 -3.84
N LYS A 35 6.09 1.76 -2.65
CA LYS A 35 5.96 0.33 -2.39
C LYS A 35 4.77 0.11 -1.47
N LEU A 36 4.06 -1.00 -1.66
CA LEU A 36 3.02 -1.43 -0.74
C LEU A 36 3.53 -2.57 0.12
N SER A 37 3.19 -2.54 1.42
CA SER A 37 3.49 -3.60 2.36
C SER A 37 2.20 -4.21 2.91
N GLY A 38 2.18 -5.53 3.06
CA GLY A 38 1.01 -6.29 3.49
C GLY A 38 0.13 -6.77 2.33
N THR A 39 -1.18 -6.91 2.60
CA THR A 39 -2.14 -7.41 1.63
C THR A 39 -2.55 -6.31 0.66
N THR A 40 -2.31 -6.54 -0.63
CA THR A 40 -2.64 -5.60 -1.70
C THR A 40 -3.85 -6.00 -2.51
N SER A 41 -4.39 -7.20 -2.34
CA SER A 41 -5.55 -7.67 -3.12
C SER A 41 -6.67 -8.10 -2.18
N TYR A 42 -7.91 -7.72 -2.51
CA TYR A 42 -9.09 -8.02 -1.72
C TYR A 42 -10.25 -8.48 -2.62
N TYR A 43 -11.02 -9.47 -2.15
CA TYR A 43 -12.30 -9.83 -2.74
C TYR A 43 -13.41 -9.02 -2.08
N VAL A 44 -14.22 -8.35 -2.90
CA VAL A 44 -15.23 -7.41 -2.44
C VAL A 44 -16.59 -7.77 -3.01
N ASN A 45 -17.66 -7.59 -2.23
CA ASN A 45 -19.01 -7.90 -2.66
C ASN A 45 -19.57 -6.78 -3.56
N PRO A 46 -19.76 -7.00 -4.88
CA PRO A 46 -20.26 -5.97 -5.78
C PRO A 46 -21.72 -5.59 -5.55
N LYS A 47 -22.45 -6.34 -4.72
CA LYS A 47 -23.86 -6.06 -4.43
C LYS A 47 -24.04 -5.01 -3.33
N LYS A 48 -23.00 -4.76 -2.53
CA LYS A 48 -23.03 -3.82 -1.39
C LYS A 48 -21.92 -2.78 -1.48
N GLU A 49 -22.17 -1.63 -0.88
CA GLU A 49 -21.11 -0.66 -0.64
C GLU A 49 -20.15 -1.18 0.42
N THR A 50 -18.86 -1.07 0.11
CA THR A 50 -17.79 -1.58 0.96
C THR A 50 -16.77 -0.47 1.19
N ASP A 51 -16.23 -0.42 2.41
CA ASP A 51 -15.18 0.53 2.79
C ASP A 51 -13.84 -0.20 2.88
N LEU A 52 -12.93 0.09 1.95
CA LEU A 52 -11.56 -0.42 1.96
C LEU A 52 -10.57 0.58 2.59
N SER A 53 -11.03 1.71 3.13
CA SER A 53 -10.17 2.75 3.68
C SER A 53 -9.36 2.25 4.87
N GLY A 54 -9.99 1.45 5.75
CA GLY A 54 -9.30 0.77 6.86
C GLY A 54 -8.57 -0.52 6.47
N GLN A 55 -8.59 -0.91 5.19
CA GLN A 55 -7.92 -2.12 4.66
C GLN A 55 -6.84 -1.76 3.63
N ALA A 56 -6.64 -0.47 3.36
CA ALA A 56 -5.60 -0.03 2.47
C ALA A 56 -4.22 -0.48 3.02
N PRO A 57 -3.35 -1.04 2.17
CA PRO A 57 -2.01 -1.43 2.59
C PRO A 57 -1.18 -0.22 2.99
N GLU A 58 -0.10 -0.48 3.73
CA GLU A 58 0.85 0.56 4.09
C GLU A 58 1.62 1.02 2.84
N VAL A 59 1.59 2.32 2.56
CA VAL A 59 2.26 2.94 1.42
C VAL A 59 3.61 3.50 1.86
N ALA A 60 4.69 2.86 1.43
CA ALA A 60 6.05 3.34 1.58
C ALA A 60 6.45 4.15 0.34
N ALA A 61 6.30 5.47 0.39
CA ALA A 61 6.72 6.37 -0.69
C ALA A 61 8.25 6.47 -0.78
N GLU A 62 8.78 6.68 -1.98
CA GLU A 62 10.22 6.91 -2.19
C GLU A 62 10.68 8.29 -1.68
N ILE A 63 11.99 8.45 -1.46
CA ILE A 63 12.58 9.71 -1.00
C ILE A 63 12.27 10.82 -2.01
N GLY A 64 11.72 11.94 -1.54
CA GLY A 64 11.30 13.05 -2.39
C GLY A 64 9.85 12.96 -2.88
N TYR A 65 9.13 11.87 -2.59
CA TYR A 65 7.72 11.69 -2.93
C TYR A 65 6.86 11.57 -1.66
N LYS A 66 5.66 12.11 -1.73
CA LYS A 66 4.64 11.94 -0.70
C LYS A 66 3.44 11.22 -1.29
N PHE A 67 2.98 10.17 -0.63
CA PHE A 67 1.66 9.61 -0.94
C PHE A 67 0.60 10.68 -0.70
N THR A 68 -0.17 10.99 -1.74
CA THR A 68 -1.18 12.04 -1.69
C THR A 68 -2.56 11.43 -1.53
N LYS A 69 -2.90 10.48 -2.41
CA LYS A 69 -4.18 9.78 -2.39
C LYS A 69 -4.12 8.56 -3.29
N TRP A 70 -5.20 7.79 -3.28
CA TRP A 70 -5.45 6.78 -4.29
C TRP A 70 -6.15 7.40 -5.51
N ASP A 71 -5.86 6.88 -6.70
CA ASP A 71 -6.50 7.29 -7.96
C ASP A 71 -8.01 7.02 -7.95
N HIS A 72 -8.42 5.98 -7.21
CA HIS A 72 -9.82 5.57 -7.09
C HIS A 72 -10.36 5.71 -5.66
N ALA A 73 -11.67 5.85 -5.54
CA ALA A 73 -12.34 5.83 -4.24
C ALA A 73 -12.20 4.45 -3.58
N LEU A 74 -11.74 4.42 -2.32
CA LEU A 74 -11.65 3.18 -1.53
C LEU A 74 -12.99 2.74 -0.94
N LYS A 75 -13.94 3.67 -0.90
CA LYS A 75 -15.28 3.46 -0.39
C LYS A 75 -16.27 3.53 -1.53
N GLY A 76 -17.04 2.48 -1.70
CA GLY A 76 -18.11 2.45 -2.69
C GLY A 76 -18.49 1.05 -3.10
N LYS A 77 -19.20 0.98 -4.23
CA LYS A 77 -19.65 -0.27 -4.81
C LYS A 77 -18.72 -0.64 -5.97
N PHE A 78 -17.89 -1.65 -5.74
CA PHE A 78 -17.00 -2.19 -6.76
C PHE A 78 -17.74 -3.23 -7.58
N THR A 79 -18.22 -2.91 -8.78
CA THR A 79 -18.99 -3.84 -9.62
C THR A 79 -18.14 -4.66 -10.59
N SER A 80 -16.86 -4.31 -10.75
CA SER A 80 -15.88 -5.03 -11.57
C SER A 80 -14.55 -5.11 -10.85
N ASP A 81 -13.65 -5.96 -11.35
CA ASP A 81 -12.24 -5.89 -10.98
C ASP A 81 -11.70 -4.47 -11.14
N THR A 82 -11.06 -3.97 -10.08
CA THR A 82 -10.62 -2.57 -10.01
C THR A 82 -9.19 -2.56 -9.51
N THR A 83 -8.32 -1.82 -10.20
CA THR A 83 -6.96 -1.60 -9.74
C THR A 83 -6.84 -0.17 -9.22
N ILE A 84 -6.56 -0.03 -7.94
CA ILE A 84 -6.44 1.24 -7.24
C ILE A 84 -4.95 1.56 -7.14
N LYS A 85 -4.49 2.56 -7.90
CA LYS A 85 -3.08 2.98 -7.90
C LYS A 85 -2.85 4.09 -6.88
N ALA A 86 -1.75 4.00 -6.14
CA ALA A 86 -1.29 5.09 -5.27
C ALA A 86 -0.76 6.25 -6.12
N GLU A 87 -1.23 7.46 -5.81
CA GLU A 87 -0.74 8.69 -6.42
C GLU A 87 0.19 9.43 -5.46
N TYR A 88 1.23 9.98 -6.05
CA TYR A 88 2.30 10.66 -5.32
C TYR A 88 2.46 12.08 -5.81
N THR A 89 2.72 12.98 -4.89
CA THR A 89 3.19 14.31 -5.21
C THR A 89 4.67 14.38 -4.85
N GLN A 90 5.49 14.70 -5.85
CA GLN A 90 6.87 15.09 -5.63
C GLN A 90 6.88 16.27 -4.67
N TYR A 91 7.68 16.20 -3.62
CA TYR A 91 8.05 17.39 -2.86
C TYR A 91 8.74 18.33 -3.83
N GLY A 92 8.02 19.39 -4.23
CA GLY A 92 8.58 20.43 -5.09
C GLY A 92 9.90 20.88 -4.48
N ASP A 93 10.95 20.81 -5.29
CA ASP A 93 12.27 21.27 -4.90
C ASP A 93 12.15 22.76 -4.54
N VAL A 94 12.06 23.04 -3.25
CA VAL A 94 12.44 24.34 -2.70
C VAL A 94 13.73 24.09 -1.93
N ILE A 95 14.76 23.72 -2.66
CA ILE A 95 16.09 24.22 -2.34
C ILE A 95 16.43 25.23 -3.42
N ALA A 96 16.23 26.52 -3.09
CA ALA A 96 17.04 27.54 -3.71
C ALA A 96 18.49 27.04 -3.68
N VAL A 97 19.09 26.87 -4.85
CA VAL A 97 20.47 26.40 -5.02
C VAL A 97 21.43 27.33 -4.28
N GLY A 98 21.67 27.05 -3.00
CA GLY A 98 22.92 27.36 -2.33
C GLY A 98 23.87 26.18 -2.59
N PRO A 99 25.15 26.42 -2.90
CA PRO A 99 26.08 25.36 -3.33
C PRO A 99 26.48 24.46 -2.16
N ASN A 100 25.63 23.49 -1.78
CA ASN A 100 26.03 22.30 -1.02
C ASN A 100 24.92 21.24 -0.97
N VAL A 101 24.94 20.29 -1.91
CA VAL A 101 24.13 19.06 -1.79
C VAL A 101 25.10 17.90 -1.57
N GLU A 102 25.35 17.58 -0.30
CA GLU A 102 25.98 16.31 0.09
C GLU A 102 24.93 15.20 0.13
N LYS A 103 25.14 14.19 -0.71
CA LYS A 103 24.44 12.90 -0.76
C LYS A 103 24.34 12.27 0.65
N PRO A 104 23.16 11.90 1.18
CA PRO A 104 23.11 11.00 2.31
C PRO A 104 23.48 9.59 1.83
N ALA A 105 24.74 9.19 2.02
CA ALA A 105 25.19 7.81 1.91
C ALA A 105 24.75 7.05 3.19
N GLY A 106 23.46 6.69 3.26
CA GLY A 106 22.81 6.03 4.39
C GLY A 106 22.74 4.50 4.32
N SER A 107 23.79 3.84 3.82
CA SER A 107 24.03 2.41 4.01
C SER A 107 25.50 2.33 4.43
N VAL A 108 25.90 1.93 5.65
CA VAL A 108 25.68 0.63 6.28
C VAL A 108 25.78 0.78 7.81
N THR A 109 25.07 -0.09 8.51
CA THR A 109 24.99 -0.28 9.96
C THR A 109 26.34 -0.36 10.67
N VAL A 110 26.39 0.34 11.81
CA VAL A 110 27.47 0.31 12.81
C VAL A 110 27.54 -1.06 13.50
N THR A 111 28.74 -1.61 13.68
CA THR A 111 29.00 -2.58 14.77
C THR A 111 30.28 -2.15 15.48
N PHE A 112 30.11 -1.61 16.69
CA PHE A 112 31.18 -1.45 17.67
C PHE A 112 31.42 -2.80 18.34
N SER A 113 32.68 -3.20 18.51
CA SER A 113 33.07 -4.18 19.52
C SER A 113 34.20 -3.56 20.34
N ALA A 114 33.84 -3.15 21.55
CA ALA A 114 34.76 -2.67 22.56
C ALA A 114 35.65 -3.82 23.06
N GLY A 115 36.93 -3.52 23.28
CA GLY A 115 37.82 -4.16 24.26
C GLY A 115 38.19 -5.63 24.07
N GLU A 116 39.50 -5.92 24.01
CA GLU A 116 40.18 -6.46 25.19
C GLU A 116 41.70 -6.24 25.07
N HIS A 117 42.36 -6.34 26.21
CA HIS A 117 43.74 -6.02 26.61
C HIS A 117 44.90 -6.39 25.67
#